data_AF-A0A2T0A342-F1
#
_entry.id   AF-A0A2T0A342-F1
#
_cell.length_a   1.000
_cell.length_b   1.000
_cell.length_c   1.000
_cell.angle_alpha   90.00
_cell.angle_beta   90.00
_cell.angle_gamma   90.00
#
_symmetry.space_group_name_H-M   'P 1'
#
loop_
_entity.id
_entity.type
_entity.pdbx_description
1 polymer ?
#
loop_
_entity_poly.entity_id
_entity_poly.type
_entity_poly.pdbx_seq_one_letter_code
_entity_poly.pdbx_strand_id
1 'polypeptide(L)'
;MDTQTTGECLVCGGETKNRCSRCLEAGLDLFFCSPEHQKLVWFAHRLLCGPGKANPPVLPPLSREEIDEARALKETPLASRALQDGIEKIAPFPSEFTLAVQLENMSVESFEFVMKHIDGPVNDCTVLSGKPLLVAALRTARYTNPVEIVALTPNALGSRFLIDHTSALISTVITTLINYRILEQPTLRLLERPWWAPLVHRLLIFSALVQVTLEVSEEGKPHKIQGRTYAAHQRLTKWLKGGMGTGDPAYQQGLARVDIVTPAAYKAFGPVHHMLMDIVRISYEHTKKLEAEAAQSAGQSST
;
A
#
# COMPACT_ATOMS: atom_id res chain seq x y z
N MET A 1 10.23 35.25 13.39
CA MET A 1 9.09 34.44 13.85
C MET A 1 9.26 33.08 13.22
N ASP A 2 9.67 32.07 13.99
CA ASP A 2 9.76 30.70 13.49
C ASP A 2 8.34 30.18 13.26
N THR A 3 7.93 30.13 11.99
CA THR A 3 6.67 29.52 11.59
C THR A 3 6.77 28.03 11.84
N GLN A 4 6.34 27.58 13.02
CA GLN A 4 6.42 26.18 13.41
C GLN A 4 5.56 25.33 12.47
N THR A 5 6.20 24.48 11.66
CA THR A 5 5.55 23.58 10.70
C THR A 5 4.49 22.71 11.38
N THR A 6 3.24 22.81 10.92
CA THR A 6 2.15 21.91 11.33
C THR A 6 1.99 20.79 10.30
N GLY A 7 1.48 19.64 10.75
CA GLY A 7 1.23 18.49 9.88
C GLY A 7 0.16 17.55 10.45
N GLU A 8 -0.25 16.57 9.65
CA GLU A 8 -1.28 15.60 10.03
C GLU A 8 -0.70 14.41 10.77
N CYS A 9 -1.29 14.04 11.90
CA CYS A 9 -0.93 12.82 12.61
C CYS A 9 -1.12 11.58 11.73
N LEU A 10 -0.07 10.76 11.60
CA LEU A 10 -0.11 9.56 10.74
C LEU A 10 -1.16 8.53 11.17
N VAL A 11 -1.57 8.52 12.45
CA VAL A 11 -2.58 7.61 12.99
C VAL A 11 -4.00 8.17 12.81
N CYS A 12 -4.31 9.33 13.39
CA CYS A 12 -5.68 9.83 13.43
C CYS A 12 -6.00 10.92 12.40
N GLY A 13 -4.98 11.54 11.78
CA GLY A 13 -5.15 12.66 10.85
C GLY A 13 -5.33 14.03 11.50
N GLY A 14 -5.39 14.11 12.83
CA GLY A 14 -5.48 15.38 13.54
C GLY A 14 -4.25 16.26 13.31
N GLU A 15 -4.46 17.55 13.12
CA GLU A 15 -3.38 18.53 12.98
C GLU A 15 -2.53 18.57 14.26
N THR A 16 -1.20 18.62 14.10
CA THR A 16 -0.27 18.69 15.21
C THR A 16 1.05 19.32 14.81
N LYS A 17 1.78 19.82 15.80
CA LYS A 17 3.17 20.29 15.69
C LYS A 17 4.17 19.26 16.23
N ASN A 18 3.66 18.20 16.85
CA ASN A 18 4.46 17.16 17.48
C ASN A 18 5.05 16.24 16.42
N ARG A 19 6.37 16.10 16.46
CA ARG A 19 7.15 15.33 15.50
C ARG A 19 7.99 14.28 16.22
N CYS A 20 8.29 13.18 15.53
CA CYS A 20 9.30 12.24 16.00
C CYS A 20 10.68 12.92 15.95
N SER A 21 11.28 13.19 17.12
CA SER A 21 12.59 13.87 17.24
C SER A 21 13.69 13.16 16.45
N ARG A 22 13.74 11.84 16.52
CA ARG A 22 14.74 11.01 15.83
C ARG A 22 14.60 11.06 14.30
N CYS A 23 13.39 11.19 13.77
CA CYS A 23 13.20 11.35 12.32
C CYS A 23 13.48 12.79 11.87
N LEU A 24 13.19 13.77 12.74
CA LEU A 24 13.56 15.17 12.50
C LEU A 24 15.09 15.33 12.39
N GLU A 25 15.87 14.65 13.24
CA GLU A 25 17.34 14.58 13.11
C GLU A 25 17.80 13.99 11.77
N ALA A 26 16.98 13.15 11.13
CA ALA A 26 17.22 12.58 9.80
C ALA A 26 16.64 13.44 8.66
N GLY A 27 16.16 14.65 8.97
CA GLY A 27 15.57 15.57 7.99
C GLY A 27 14.17 15.18 7.51
N LEU A 28 13.42 14.39 8.29
CA LEU A 28 12.07 13.93 7.94
C LEU A 28 11.03 14.32 9.01
N ASP A 29 10.02 15.08 8.59
CA ASP A 29 8.89 15.43 9.44
C ASP A 29 7.83 14.31 9.48
N LEU A 30 7.82 13.52 10.56
CA LEU A 30 6.76 12.55 10.85
C LEU A 30 5.96 12.97 12.08
N PHE A 31 4.65 13.15 11.90
CA PHE A 31 3.78 13.77 12.89
C PHE A 31 2.97 12.74 13.69
N PHE A 32 2.94 12.92 15.01
CA PHE A 32 2.12 12.14 15.95
C PHE A 32 1.51 13.10 16.97
N CYS A 33 0.17 13.18 17.04
CA CYS A 33 -0.45 14.17 17.92
C CYS A 33 -0.28 13.85 19.41
N SER A 34 0.01 12.59 19.77
CA SER A 34 0.28 12.18 21.15
C SER A 34 1.23 10.97 21.24
N PRO A 35 1.87 10.75 22.40
CA PRO A 35 2.69 9.55 22.66
C PRO A 35 1.91 8.24 22.49
N GLU A 36 0.61 8.22 22.78
CA GLU A 36 -0.25 7.03 22.63
C GLU A 36 -0.36 6.62 21.16
N HIS A 37 -0.52 7.58 20.25
CA HIS A 37 -0.52 7.30 18.82
C HIS A 37 0.84 6.84 18.31
N GLN A 38 1.93 7.37 18.85
CA GLN A 38 3.26 6.86 18.49
C GLN A 38 3.47 5.44 19.02
N LYS A 39 3.11 5.17 20.29
CA LYS A 39 3.21 3.84 20.93
C LYS A 39 2.43 2.77 20.17
N LEU A 40 1.22 3.11 19.71
CA LEU A 40 0.34 2.22 18.96
C LEU A 40 1.02 1.61 17.71
N VAL A 41 1.88 2.38 17.03
CA VAL A 41 2.57 1.94 15.81
C VAL A 41 4.08 1.86 15.98
N TRP A 42 4.57 1.96 17.23
CA TRP A 42 6.01 2.02 17.52
C TRP A 42 6.74 0.75 17.11
N PHE A 43 6.10 -0.41 17.27
CA PHE A 43 6.66 -1.71 16.88
C PHE A 43 7.09 -1.74 15.41
N ALA A 44 6.36 -1.02 14.54
CA ALA A 44 6.66 -0.83 13.13
C ALA A 44 7.60 0.36 12.90
N HIS A 45 7.26 1.53 13.44
CA HIS A 45 8.03 2.76 13.21
C HIS A 45 9.50 2.63 13.60
N ARG A 46 9.80 1.95 14.70
CA ARG A 46 11.17 1.73 15.20
C ARG A 46 12.11 1.03 14.21
N LEU A 47 11.56 0.31 13.22
CA LEU A 47 12.34 -0.39 12.20
C LEU A 47 13.10 0.60 11.31
N LEU A 48 12.48 1.76 11.04
CA LEU A 48 13.02 2.80 10.15
C LEU A 48 13.36 4.10 10.89
N CYS A 49 13.03 4.22 12.17
CA CYS A 49 13.21 5.45 12.93
C CYS A 49 14.70 5.79 13.16
N GLY A 50 15.06 7.05 12.94
CA GLY A 50 16.34 7.65 13.34
C GLY A 50 17.35 7.91 12.22
N PRO A 51 18.46 8.62 12.54
CA PRO A 51 19.53 8.91 11.59
C PRO A 51 20.10 7.65 10.95
N GLY A 52 20.34 7.71 9.64
CA GLY A 52 20.82 6.58 8.84
C GLY A 52 19.76 5.51 8.50
N LYS A 53 18.52 5.65 8.99
CA LYS A 53 17.40 4.73 8.70
C LYS A 53 16.14 5.41 8.20
N ALA A 54 15.83 6.61 8.70
CA ALA A 54 14.57 7.28 8.37
C ALA A 54 14.60 7.96 7.01
N ASN A 55 15.78 8.30 6.49
CA ASN A 55 15.91 9.01 5.23
C ASN A 55 17.28 8.75 4.57
N PRO A 56 17.36 7.93 3.50
CA PRO A 56 16.28 7.15 2.91
C PRO A 56 15.98 5.86 3.70
N PRO A 57 14.71 5.46 3.87
CA PRO A 57 14.36 4.19 4.47
C PRO A 57 14.54 3.03 3.51
N VAL A 58 14.93 1.88 4.08
CA VAL A 58 14.93 0.59 3.40
C VAL A 58 14.29 -0.46 4.30
N LEU A 59 13.48 -1.34 3.70
CA LEU A 59 12.98 -2.51 4.41
C LEU A 59 14.15 -3.46 4.72
N PRO A 60 14.00 -4.38 5.69
CA PRO A 60 15.05 -5.35 6.01
C PRO A 60 15.49 -6.15 4.77
N PRO A 61 16.76 -6.58 4.70
CA PRO A 61 17.23 -7.56 3.72
C PRO A 61 16.35 -8.81 3.68
N LEU A 62 16.35 -9.51 2.54
CA LEU A 62 15.66 -10.78 2.43
C LEU A 62 16.34 -11.81 3.32
N SER A 63 15.57 -12.65 4.00
CA SER A 63 16.12 -13.85 4.63
C SER A 63 16.44 -14.92 3.57
N ARG A 64 17.24 -15.92 3.94
CA ARG A 64 17.50 -17.08 3.06
C ARG A 64 16.21 -17.80 2.69
N GLU A 65 15.31 -17.97 3.65
CA GLU A 65 13.99 -18.56 3.42
C GLU A 65 13.19 -17.76 2.39
N GLU A 66 13.19 -16.42 2.46
CA GLU A 66 12.49 -15.58 1.47
C GLU A 66 13.07 -15.74 0.05
N ILE A 67 14.41 -15.91 -0.06
CA ILE A 67 15.09 -16.14 -1.33
C ILE A 67 14.75 -17.53 -1.89
N ASP A 68 14.73 -18.56 -1.05
CA ASP A 68 14.41 -19.93 -1.45
C ASP A 68 12.94 -20.06 -1.86
N GLU A 69 12.03 -19.45 -1.11
CA GLU A 69 10.60 -19.33 -1.46
C GLU A 69 10.43 -18.64 -2.82
N ALA A 70 11.12 -17.52 -3.05
CA ALA A 70 11.09 -16.80 -4.32
C ALA A 70 11.56 -17.66 -5.51
N ARG A 71 12.59 -18.49 -5.32
CA ARG A 71 13.04 -19.44 -6.36
C ARG A 71 11.98 -20.49 -6.66
N ALA A 72 11.33 -21.02 -5.63
CA ALA A 72 10.24 -21.98 -5.80
C ALA A 72 9.02 -21.36 -6.53
N LEU A 73 8.79 -20.06 -6.35
CA LEU A 73 7.69 -19.32 -6.98
C LEU A 73 7.99 -18.78 -8.38
N LYS A 74 9.18 -19.03 -8.94
CA LYS A 74 9.65 -18.48 -10.23
C LYS A 74 8.57 -18.47 -11.32
N GLU A 75 7.96 -19.63 -11.56
CA GLU A 75 6.97 -19.85 -12.62
C GLU A 75 5.52 -19.76 -12.12
N THR A 76 5.31 -19.36 -10.86
CA THR A 76 3.96 -19.22 -10.32
C THR A 76 3.27 -18.03 -10.98
N PRO A 77 2.09 -18.22 -11.60
CA PRO A 77 1.31 -17.11 -12.13
C PRO A 77 0.95 -16.14 -11.00
N LEU A 78 1.30 -14.88 -11.17
CA LEU A 78 0.91 -13.85 -10.23
C LEU A 78 -0.55 -13.48 -10.51
N ALA A 79 -1.44 -13.68 -9.54
CA ALA A 79 -2.79 -13.15 -9.63
C ALA A 79 -2.72 -11.62 -9.82
N SER A 80 -3.06 -11.14 -11.01
CA SER A 80 -3.18 -9.70 -11.27
C SER A 80 -4.26 -9.11 -10.37
N ARG A 81 -4.02 -7.92 -9.81
CA ARG A 81 -5.04 -7.12 -9.10
C ARG A 81 -6.35 -6.97 -9.89
N ALA A 82 -6.28 -7.04 -11.23
CA ALA A 82 -7.46 -7.00 -12.10
C ALA A 82 -8.48 -8.12 -11.81
N LEU A 83 -8.07 -9.25 -11.22
CA LEU A 83 -8.95 -10.33 -10.81
C LEU A 83 -9.69 -10.04 -9.49
N GLN A 84 -9.19 -9.13 -8.64
CA GLN A 84 -9.85 -8.77 -7.37
C GLN A 84 -10.94 -7.71 -7.54
N ASP A 85 -10.90 -6.91 -8.60
CA ASP A 85 -11.87 -5.83 -8.87
C ASP A 85 -13.18 -6.31 -9.53
N GLY A 86 -13.49 -7.63 -9.48
CA GLY A 86 -14.74 -8.17 -10.03
C GLY A 86 -14.87 -8.06 -11.54
N ILE A 87 -13.77 -7.87 -12.26
CA ILE A 87 -13.78 -7.84 -13.71
C ILE A 87 -13.61 -9.27 -14.25
N GLU A 88 -14.70 -10.04 -14.20
CA GLU A 88 -14.79 -11.33 -14.92
C GLU A 88 -14.78 -11.18 -16.46
N LYS A 89 -14.53 -9.99 -17.00
CA LYS A 89 -14.66 -9.67 -18.44
C LYS A 89 -13.57 -8.79 -19.05
N ILE A 90 -12.37 -8.71 -18.47
CA ILE A 90 -11.21 -8.24 -19.22
C ILE A 90 -10.38 -9.48 -19.55
N ALA A 91 -10.06 -9.59 -20.83
CA ALA A 91 -9.41 -10.67 -21.55
C ALA A 91 -8.52 -11.59 -20.70
N PRO A 92 -8.41 -12.89 -21.04
CA PRO A 92 -7.44 -13.78 -20.40
C PRO A 92 -6.09 -13.06 -20.36
N PHE A 93 -5.64 -12.70 -19.15
CA PHE A 93 -4.27 -12.27 -18.97
C PHE A 93 -3.40 -13.43 -19.45
N PRO A 94 -2.32 -13.17 -20.21
CA PRO A 94 -1.49 -14.26 -20.70
C PRO A 94 -1.06 -15.09 -19.50
N SER A 95 -1.14 -16.41 -19.63
CA SER A 95 -0.65 -17.43 -18.69
C SER A 95 0.87 -17.34 -18.40
N GLU A 96 1.49 -16.21 -18.74
CA GLU A 96 2.91 -15.93 -18.80
C GLU A 96 3.33 -14.83 -17.80
N PHE A 97 2.41 -14.16 -17.08
CA PHE A 97 2.81 -13.16 -16.06
C PHE A 97 3.18 -13.83 -14.73
N THR A 98 4.39 -14.40 -14.70
CA THR A 98 4.99 -15.08 -13.56
C THR A 98 5.84 -14.14 -12.71
N LEU A 99 6.33 -14.61 -11.56
CA LEU A 99 7.31 -13.89 -10.75
C LEU A 99 8.56 -13.54 -11.57
N ALA A 100 9.04 -14.47 -12.39
CA ALA A 100 10.18 -14.24 -13.28
C ALA A 100 9.91 -13.03 -14.19
N VAL A 101 8.80 -13.05 -14.93
CA VAL A 101 8.44 -11.98 -15.85
C VAL A 101 8.25 -10.64 -15.13
N GLN A 102 7.71 -10.63 -13.92
CA GLN A 102 7.59 -9.41 -13.12
C GLN A 102 8.98 -8.82 -12.79
N LEU A 103 9.91 -9.62 -12.26
CA LEU A 103 11.24 -9.14 -11.90
C LEU A 103 12.05 -8.71 -13.12
N GLU A 104 11.92 -9.42 -14.23
CA GLU A 104 12.60 -9.10 -15.49
C GLU A 104 12.10 -7.76 -16.05
N ASN A 105 10.79 -7.52 -16.05
CA ASN A 105 10.22 -6.24 -16.44
C ASN A 105 10.65 -5.09 -15.52
N MET A 106 10.77 -5.36 -14.22
CA MET A 106 11.17 -4.36 -13.22
C MET A 106 12.66 -4.03 -13.26
N SER A 107 13.52 -4.99 -13.59
CA SER A 107 14.99 -4.82 -13.54
C SER A 107 15.61 -4.60 -14.90
N VAL A 108 14.95 -5.02 -15.98
CA VAL A 108 15.53 -5.16 -17.33
C VAL A 108 16.70 -6.17 -17.35
N GLU A 109 16.76 -7.03 -16.34
CA GLU A 109 17.75 -8.09 -16.17
C GLU A 109 17.05 -9.45 -16.08
N SER A 110 17.73 -10.54 -16.42
CA SER A 110 17.15 -11.89 -16.28
C SER A 110 16.83 -12.23 -14.82
N PHE A 111 15.83 -13.09 -14.58
CA PHE A 111 15.50 -13.57 -13.24
C PHE A 111 16.73 -14.13 -12.50
N GLU A 112 17.57 -14.93 -13.17
CA GLU A 112 18.77 -15.50 -12.55
C GLU A 112 19.80 -14.43 -12.17
N PHE A 113 19.93 -13.37 -12.97
CA PHE A 113 20.79 -12.23 -12.63
C PHE A 113 20.27 -11.49 -11.40
N VAL A 114 18.96 -11.24 -11.33
CA VAL A 114 18.32 -10.63 -10.15
C VAL A 114 18.58 -11.51 -8.92
N MET A 115 18.24 -12.79 -8.98
CA MET A 115 18.37 -13.71 -7.84
C MET A 115 19.81 -13.91 -7.38
N LYS A 116 20.80 -13.72 -8.26
CA LYS A 116 22.23 -13.75 -7.90
C LYS A 116 22.67 -12.52 -7.09
N HIS A 117 22.05 -11.35 -7.29
CA HIS A 117 22.50 -10.08 -6.72
C HIS A 117 21.50 -9.43 -5.75
N ILE A 118 20.36 -10.07 -5.50
CA ILE A 118 19.29 -9.54 -4.65
C ILE A 118 19.62 -9.60 -3.15
N ASP A 119 20.51 -10.51 -2.74
CA ASP A 119 20.92 -10.68 -1.33
C ASP A 119 21.74 -9.47 -0.81
N GLY A 120 21.83 -9.32 0.50
CA GLY A 120 22.59 -8.28 1.18
C GLY A 120 21.82 -6.97 1.38
N PRO A 121 22.54 -5.85 1.65
CA PRO A 121 21.91 -4.57 1.95
C PRO A 121 20.98 -4.09 0.83
N VAL A 122 19.75 -3.72 1.20
CA VAL A 122 18.71 -3.27 0.24
C VAL A 122 19.02 -1.90 -0.35
N ASN A 123 19.81 -1.10 0.36
CA ASN A 123 20.30 0.21 -0.10
C ASN A 123 21.52 0.13 -1.03
N ASP A 124 22.11 -1.05 -1.22
CA ASP A 124 23.16 -1.25 -2.22
C ASP A 124 22.52 -1.45 -3.60
N CYS A 125 22.33 -0.33 -4.29
CA CYS A 125 21.77 -0.29 -5.65
C CYS A 125 22.85 -0.26 -6.74
N THR A 126 24.10 -0.63 -6.43
CA THR A 126 25.21 -0.54 -7.40
C THR A 126 25.07 -1.52 -8.56
N VAL A 127 24.55 -2.73 -8.28
CA VAL A 127 24.30 -3.78 -9.28
C VAL A 127 22.85 -3.80 -9.72
N LEU A 128 21.92 -3.70 -8.78
CA LEU A 128 20.48 -3.65 -9.05
C LEU A 128 19.96 -2.26 -8.68
N SER A 129 19.88 -1.35 -9.63
CA SER A 129 19.45 0.04 -9.41
C SER A 129 18.10 0.13 -8.67
N GLY A 130 17.15 -0.73 -9.05
CA GLY A 130 15.82 -0.88 -8.45
C GLY A 130 15.72 -1.85 -7.29
N LYS A 131 16.81 -2.21 -6.60
CA LYS A 131 16.82 -3.23 -5.53
C LYS A 131 15.69 -3.10 -4.49
N PRO A 132 15.33 -1.89 -3.98
CA PRO A 132 14.21 -1.76 -3.04
C PRO A 132 12.86 -2.22 -3.60
N LEU A 133 12.61 -2.00 -4.90
CA LEU A 133 11.41 -2.49 -5.59
C LEU A 133 11.46 -4.01 -5.76
N LEU A 134 12.60 -4.55 -6.19
CA LEU A 134 12.76 -5.99 -6.44
C LEU A 134 12.57 -6.81 -5.14
N VAL A 135 13.15 -6.34 -4.03
CA VAL A 135 12.94 -6.92 -2.70
C VAL A 135 11.46 -6.87 -2.31
N ALA A 136 10.78 -5.76 -2.57
CA ALA A 136 9.35 -5.62 -2.29
C ALA A 136 8.49 -6.56 -3.16
N ALA A 137 8.83 -6.71 -4.44
CA ALA A 137 8.13 -7.58 -5.38
C ALA A 137 8.24 -9.05 -4.97
N LEU A 138 9.45 -9.51 -4.59
CA LEU A 138 9.67 -10.86 -4.09
C LEU A 138 8.80 -11.20 -2.88
N ARG A 139 8.71 -10.28 -1.90
CA ARG A 139 7.82 -10.45 -0.74
C ARG A 139 6.34 -10.47 -1.12
N THR A 140 5.97 -9.77 -2.19
CA THR A 140 4.59 -9.71 -2.68
C THR A 140 4.16 -11.03 -3.32
N ALA A 141 5.09 -11.75 -3.96
CA ALA A 141 4.82 -12.99 -4.68
C ALA A 141 4.16 -14.09 -3.82
N ARG A 142 4.46 -14.09 -2.52
CA ARG A 142 3.80 -14.98 -1.54
C ARG A 142 2.29 -14.76 -1.48
N TYR A 143 1.88 -13.50 -1.43
CA TYR A 143 0.45 -13.13 -1.38
C TYR A 143 -0.29 -13.29 -2.70
N THR A 144 0.39 -13.57 -3.80
CA THR A 144 -0.25 -13.85 -5.08
C THR A 144 -0.46 -15.34 -5.33
N ASN A 145 0.03 -16.21 -4.44
CA ASN A 145 -0.30 -17.62 -4.45
C ASN A 145 -1.75 -17.82 -3.97
N PRO A 146 -2.68 -18.30 -4.82
CA PRO A 146 -4.08 -18.50 -4.44
C PRO A 146 -4.26 -19.39 -3.21
N VAL A 147 -3.33 -20.33 -2.97
CA VAL A 147 -3.37 -21.26 -1.84
C VAL A 147 -3.08 -20.53 -0.51
N GLU A 148 -2.17 -19.56 -0.51
CA GLU A 148 -1.84 -18.78 0.70
C GLU A 148 -2.88 -17.68 0.99
N ILE A 149 -3.50 -17.10 -0.05
CA ILE A 149 -4.61 -16.14 0.11
C ILE A 149 -5.76 -16.75 0.91
N VAL A 150 -6.09 -18.02 0.65
CA VAL A 150 -7.14 -18.77 1.38
C VAL A 150 -6.72 -19.08 2.82
N ALA A 151 -5.42 -19.13 3.12
CA ALA A 151 -4.88 -19.46 4.43
C ALA A 151 -4.70 -18.24 5.36
N LEU A 152 -5.02 -17.01 4.93
CA LEU A 152 -5.07 -15.80 5.78
C LEU A 152 -6.23 -15.87 6.78
N THR A 153 -6.19 -16.84 7.67
CA THR A 153 -7.07 -16.96 8.83
C THR A 153 -6.80 -15.81 9.81
N PRO A 154 -7.82 -15.27 10.51
CA PRO A 154 -7.65 -14.14 11.42
C PRO A 154 -6.62 -14.36 12.55
N ASN A 155 -6.34 -15.62 12.90
CA ASN A 155 -5.60 -15.98 14.11
C ASN A 155 -4.11 -16.29 13.87
N ALA A 156 -3.59 -16.09 12.66
CA ALA A 156 -2.19 -16.36 12.34
C ALA A 156 -1.65 -15.35 11.33
N LEU A 157 -1.68 -14.04 11.67
CA LEU A 157 -0.81 -13.10 10.96
C LEU A 157 0.63 -13.59 11.17
N GLY A 158 1.25 -14.06 10.10
CA GLY A 158 2.63 -14.51 10.16
C GLY A 158 3.53 -13.39 10.69
N SER A 159 4.64 -13.75 11.33
CA SER A 159 5.63 -12.80 11.88
C SER A 159 6.16 -11.79 10.84
N ARG A 160 6.00 -12.10 9.55
CA ARG A 160 6.42 -11.28 8.40
C ARG A 160 5.35 -10.30 7.90
N PHE A 161 4.10 -10.38 8.40
CA PHE A 161 2.94 -9.62 7.89
C PHE A 161 3.22 -8.13 7.65
N LEU A 162 3.78 -7.45 8.65
CA LEU A 162 4.05 -6.01 8.57
C LEU A 162 4.92 -5.66 7.36
N ILE A 163 6.03 -6.39 7.19
CA ILE A 163 7.02 -6.14 6.15
C ILE A 163 6.47 -6.54 4.79
N ASP A 164 5.74 -7.65 4.72
CA ASP A 164 5.20 -8.16 3.47
C ASP A 164 4.04 -7.29 2.97
N HIS A 165 3.14 -6.88 3.85
CA HIS A 165 2.06 -5.97 3.51
C HIS A 165 2.61 -4.60 3.07
N THR A 166 3.62 -4.08 3.76
CA THR A 166 4.30 -2.84 3.34
C THR A 166 4.97 -3.03 1.97
N SER A 167 5.59 -4.17 1.73
CA SER A 167 6.22 -4.52 0.45
C SER A 167 5.20 -4.58 -0.68
N ALA A 168 4.06 -5.22 -0.47
CA ALA A 168 2.96 -5.25 -1.43
C ALA A 168 2.49 -3.84 -1.81
N LEU A 169 2.33 -2.95 -0.82
CA LEU A 169 1.95 -1.56 -1.07
C LEU A 169 3.04 -0.77 -1.82
N ILE A 170 4.33 -0.96 -1.49
CA ILE A 170 5.43 -0.35 -2.24
C ILE A 170 5.43 -0.83 -3.68
N SER A 171 5.40 -2.15 -3.90
CA SER A 171 5.34 -2.76 -5.24
C SER A 171 4.18 -2.21 -6.04
N THR A 172 3.02 -2.03 -5.42
CA THR A 172 1.84 -1.41 -6.04
C THR A 172 2.14 -0.03 -6.59
N VAL A 173 2.53 0.88 -5.70
CA VAL A 173 2.68 2.30 -6.04
C VAL A 173 3.78 2.48 -7.09
N ILE A 174 4.92 1.81 -6.91
CA ILE A 174 6.05 1.96 -7.82
C ILE A 174 5.77 1.31 -9.19
N THR A 175 5.12 0.14 -9.23
CA THR A 175 4.74 -0.49 -10.51
C THR A 175 3.74 0.37 -11.26
N THR A 176 2.78 1.00 -10.57
CA THR A 176 1.89 1.98 -11.19
C THR A 176 2.68 3.12 -11.85
N LEU A 177 3.65 3.71 -11.13
CA LEU A 177 4.47 4.79 -11.69
C LEU A 177 5.32 4.34 -12.90
N ILE A 178 5.83 3.11 -12.90
CA ILE A 178 6.56 2.53 -14.04
C ILE A 178 5.62 2.32 -15.24
N ASN A 179 4.43 1.74 -15.01
CA ASN A 179 3.45 1.45 -16.06
C ASN A 179 2.95 2.74 -16.76
N TYR A 180 2.84 3.83 -16.01
CA TYR A 180 2.51 5.15 -16.54
C TYR A 180 3.74 5.93 -17.05
N ARG A 181 4.93 5.30 -17.14
CA ARG A 181 6.17 5.89 -17.65
C ARG A 181 6.64 7.14 -16.88
N ILE A 182 6.27 7.25 -15.60
CA ILE A 182 6.71 8.34 -14.72
C ILE A 182 8.08 8.00 -14.11
N LEU A 183 8.28 6.71 -13.84
CA LEU A 183 9.57 6.16 -13.46
C LEU A 183 10.08 5.28 -14.59
N GLU A 184 11.35 5.48 -14.94
CA GLU A 184 11.99 4.79 -16.04
C GLU A 184 13.10 3.86 -15.55
N GLN A 185 13.19 2.70 -16.19
CA GLN A 185 14.30 1.77 -16.08
C GLN A 185 15.32 2.04 -17.19
N PRO A 186 16.61 1.67 -17.03
CA PRO A 186 17.20 0.92 -15.92
C PRO A 186 17.67 1.78 -14.74
N THR A 187 17.44 3.10 -14.76
CA THR A 187 18.01 4.04 -13.77
C THR A 187 17.04 4.37 -12.65
N LEU A 188 16.39 3.36 -12.07
CA LEU A 188 15.40 3.56 -11.01
C LEU A 188 16.06 3.97 -9.68
N ARG A 189 16.31 5.26 -9.49
CA ARG A 189 16.93 5.80 -8.26
C ARG A 189 15.91 6.15 -7.19
N LEU A 190 15.25 5.13 -6.62
CA LEU A 190 14.16 5.35 -5.64
C LEU A 190 14.64 6.09 -4.40
N LEU A 191 15.80 5.72 -3.85
CA LEU A 191 16.32 6.26 -2.59
C LEU A 191 16.69 7.75 -2.67
N GLU A 192 16.91 8.26 -3.89
CA GLU A 192 17.21 9.67 -4.15
C GLU A 192 15.94 10.53 -4.30
N ARG A 193 14.75 9.91 -4.35
CA ARG A 193 13.50 10.65 -4.57
C ARG A 193 13.03 11.30 -3.26
N PRO A 194 12.66 12.59 -3.27
CA PRO A 194 12.24 13.31 -2.07
C PRO A 194 10.95 12.74 -1.45
N TRP A 195 10.10 12.11 -2.28
CA TRP A 195 8.86 11.47 -1.83
C TRP A 195 9.05 10.04 -1.32
N TRP A 196 10.23 9.42 -1.50
CA TRP A 196 10.47 8.03 -1.11
C TRP A 196 10.35 7.82 0.40
N ALA A 197 11.05 8.63 1.19
CA ALA A 197 11.01 8.52 2.64
C ALA A 197 9.60 8.75 3.23
N PRO A 198 8.87 9.81 2.84
CA PRO A 198 7.47 9.98 3.23
C PRO A 198 6.56 8.81 2.80
N LEU A 199 6.74 8.28 1.59
CA LEU A 199 5.94 7.17 1.08
C LEU A 199 6.13 5.92 1.96
N VAL A 200 7.37 5.43 2.10
CA VAL A 200 7.66 4.19 2.84
C VAL A 200 7.18 4.28 4.29
N HIS A 201 7.38 5.43 4.95
CA HIS A 201 6.88 5.62 6.31
C HIS A 201 5.36 5.57 6.38
N ARG A 202 4.64 6.26 5.49
CA ARG A 202 3.17 6.24 5.47
C ARG A 202 2.63 4.83 5.20
N LEU A 203 3.24 4.09 4.27
CA LEU A 203 2.85 2.70 3.97
C LEU A 203 3.12 1.76 5.14
N LEU A 204 4.26 1.91 5.83
CA LEU A 204 4.60 1.10 7.00
C LEU A 204 3.65 1.39 8.18
N ILE A 205 3.37 2.66 8.47
CA ILE A 205 2.42 3.04 9.53
C ILE A 205 1.01 2.56 9.20
N PHE A 206 0.58 2.68 7.94
CA PHE A 206 -0.71 2.13 7.52
C PHE A 206 -0.76 0.60 7.70
N SER A 207 0.28 -0.12 7.31
CA SER A 207 0.39 -1.58 7.50
C SER A 207 0.34 -1.97 8.98
N ALA A 208 0.97 -1.18 9.86
CA ALA A 208 0.89 -1.36 11.30
C ALA A 208 -0.54 -1.19 11.83
N LEU A 209 -1.29 -0.20 11.33
CA LEU A 209 -2.70 0.00 11.69
C LEU A 209 -3.58 -1.15 11.20
N VAL A 210 -3.34 -1.66 9.99
CA VAL A 210 -4.02 -2.86 9.46
C VAL A 210 -3.73 -4.06 10.35
N GLN A 211 -2.46 -4.30 10.72
CA GLN A 211 -2.08 -5.40 11.61
C GLN A 211 -2.81 -5.30 12.95
N VAL A 212 -2.72 -4.16 13.64
CA VAL A 212 -3.39 -3.96 14.94
C VAL A 212 -4.90 -4.13 14.79
N THR A 213 -5.48 -3.67 13.68
CA THR A 213 -6.92 -3.87 13.42
C THR A 213 -7.26 -5.35 13.33
N LEU A 214 -6.51 -6.12 12.54
CA LEU A 214 -6.75 -7.55 12.37
C LEU A 214 -6.54 -8.33 13.68
N GLU A 215 -5.56 -7.96 14.51
CA GLU A 215 -5.27 -8.60 15.79
C GLU A 215 -6.34 -8.35 16.86
N VAL A 216 -7.01 -7.19 16.82
CA VAL A 216 -8.04 -6.83 17.82
C VAL A 216 -9.48 -6.94 17.30
N SER A 217 -9.66 -7.21 16.01
CA SER A 217 -11.00 -7.36 15.43
C SER A 217 -11.56 -8.72 15.79
N GLU A 218 -12.64 -8.71 16.58
CA GLU A 218 -13.50 -9.88 16.75
C GLU A 218 -14.54 -9.90 15.62
N GLU A 219 -14.85 -11.08 15.12
CA GLU A 219 -15.87 -11.25 14.08
C GLU A 219 -17.20 -10.64 14.53
N GLY A 220 -17.77 -9.76 13.70
CA GLY A 220 -19.04 -9.07 13.99
C GLY A 220 -18.98 -7.92 15.00
N LYS A 221 -17.80 -7.52 15.51
CA LYS A 221 -17.70 -6.41 16.48
C LYS A 221 -16.70 -5.32 16.03
N PRO A 222 -17.17 -4.12 15.64
CA PRO A 222 -16.29 -3.04 15.24
C PRO A 222 -15.47 -2.50 16.42
N HIS A 223 -14.15 -2.50 16.31
CA HIS A 223 -13.25 -1.88 17.28
C HIS A 223 -12.94 -0.43 16.89
N LYS A 224 -12.70 0.46 17.86
CA LYS A 224 -12.36 1.89 17.61
C LYS A 224 -11.15 2.06 16.68
N ILE A 225 -10.23 1.09 16.66
CA ILE A 225 -9.07 1.13 15.76
C ILE A 225 -9.47 1.01 14.29
N GLN A 226 -10.53 0.27 13.97
CA GLN A 226 -10.96 0.01 12.60
C GLN A 226 -11.32 1.32 11.88
N GLY A 227 -12.06 2.21 12.55
CA GLY A 227 -12.36 3.53 12.03
C GLY A 227 -11.11 4.40 11.80
N ARG A 228 -10.10 4.28 12.67
CA ARG A 228 -8.81 4.98 12.49
C ARG A 228 -8.02 4.44 11.31
N THR A 229 -7.98 3.12 11.14
CA THR A 229 -7.32 2.45 10.01
C THR A 229 -7.99 2.80 8.69
N TYR A 230 -9.32 2.82 8.65
CA TYR A 230 -10.07 3.26 7.47
C TYR A 230 -9.80 4.74 7.14
N ALA A 231 -9.83 5.63 8.13
CA ALA A 231 -9.50 7.03 7.91
C ALA A 231 -8.04 7.22 7.45
N ALA A 232 -7.10 6.44 7.98
CA ALA A 232 -5.71 6.45 7.55
C ALA A 232 -5.56 5.99 6.10
N HIS A 233 -6.29 4.93 5.69
CA HIS A 233 -6.39 4.50 4.30
C HIS A 233 -6.89 5.64 3.40
N GLN A 234 -8.01 6.29 3.75
CA GLN A 234 -8.56 7.39 2.96
C GLN A 234 -7.57 8.55 2.77
N ARG A 235 -6.89 8.96 3.85
CA ARG A 235 -5.86 10.02 3.78
C ARG A 235 -4.66 9.61 2.93
N LEU A 236 -4.19 8.38 3.10
CA LEU A 236 -3.09 7.84 2.29
C LEU A 236 -3.45 7.79 0.81
N THR A 237 -4.61 7.25 0.46
CA THR A 237 -5.12 7.20 -0.91
C THR A 237 -5.28 8.58 -1.50
N LYS A 238 -5.83 9.54 -0.73
CA LYS A 238 -5.93 10.95 -1.16
C LYS A 238 -4.55 11.55 -1.43
N TRP A 239 -3.57 11.32 -0.56
CA TRP A 239 -2.20 11.84 -0.72
C TRP A 239 -1.47 11.21 -1.93
N LEU A 240 -1.61 9.89 -2.13
CA LEU A 240 -1.09 9.20 -3.32
C LEU A 240 -1.70 9.77 -4.61
N LYS A 241 -3.04 9.85 -4.67
CA LYS A 241 -3.77 10.41 -5.82
C LYS A 241 -3.46 11.89 -6.06
N GLY A 242 -3.05 12.62 -5.03
CA GLY A 242 -2.53 13.98 -5.13
C GLY A 242 -1.06 14.08 -5.59
N GLY A 243 -0.45 12.98 -6.03
CA GLY A 243 0.93 12.98 -6.54
C GLY A 243 1.99 13.04 -5.45
N MET A 244 1.70 12.58 -4.22
CA MET A 244 2.66 12.45 -3.12
C MET A 244 3.37 13.76 -2.69
N GLY A 245 2.80 14.91 -3.02
CA GLY A 245 3.41 16.21 -2.74
C GLY A 245 4.59 16.56 -3.66
N THR A 246 4.74 15.88 -4.79
CA THR A 246 5.79 16.20 -5.79
C THR A 246 5.55 17.53 -6.50
N GLY A 247 4.30 17.98 -6.59
CA GLY A 247 3.90 19.14 -7.42
C GLY A 247 3.89 18.86 -8.92
N ASP A 248 4.22 17.63 -9.34
CA ASP A 248 4.28 17.24 -10.74
C ASP A 248 2.94 16.60 -11.18
N PRO A 249 2.24 17.17 -12.18
CA PRO A 249 0.99 16.64 -12.71
C PRO A 249 1.09 15.19 -13.21
N ALA A 250 2.26 14.74 -13.67
CA ALA A 250 2.45 13.38 -14.15
C ALA A 250 2.23 12.37 -13.02
N TYR A 251 2.73 12.65 -11.82
CA TYR A 251 2.52 11.80 -10.63
C TYR A 251 1.05 11.76 -10.24
N GLN A 252 0.36 12.90 -10.27
CA GLN A 252 -1.08 12.96 -10.00
C GLN A 252 -1.86 12.12 -11.01
N GLN A 253 -1.53 12.24 -12.30
CA GLN A 253 -2.18 11.49 -13.37
C GLN A 253 -1.96 9.98 -13.25
N GLY A 254 -0.71 9.53 -13.06
CA GLY A 254 -0.40 8.12 -12.95
C GLY A 254 -0.97 7.48 -11.69
N LEU A 255 -1.02 8.22 -10.58
CA LEU A 255 -1.57 7.73 -9.33
C LEU A 255 -3.08 7.96 -9.18
N ALA A 256 -3.76 8.64 -10.12
CA ALA A 256 -5.19 8.93 -10.02
C ALA A 256 -6.05 7.66 -9.82
N ARG A 257 -5.60 6.55 -10.41
CA ARG A 257 -6.27 5.23 -10.35
C ARG A 257 -5.58 4.23 -9.42
N VAL A 258 -4.55 4.64 -8.65
CA VAL A 258 -3.91 3.73 -7.71
C VAL A 258 -4.94 3.31 -6.66
N ASP A 259 -5.04 2.00 -6.46
CA ASP A 259 -5.78 1.42 -5.35
C ASP A 259 -4.81 0.62 -4.47
N ILE A 260 -4.78 0.98 -3.19
CA ILE A 260 -3.96 0.34 -2.17
C ILE A 260 -4.78 -0.63 -1.30
N VAL A 261 -5.94 -1.06 -1.78
CA VAL A 261 -6.67 -2.18 -1.20
C VAL A 261 -5.88 -3.48 -1.45
N THR A 262 -5.64 -4.22 -0.37
CA THR A 262 -5.09 -5.58 -0.33
C THR A 262 -6.15 -6.50 0.29
N PRO A 263 -6.09 -7.84 0.12
CA PRO A 263 -7.01 -8.75 0.83
C PRO A 263 -7.02 -8.55 2.35
N ALA A 264 -5.87 -8.25 2.94
CA ALA A 264 -5.76 -7.93 4.37
C ALA A 264 -6.46 -6.61 4.72
N ALA A 265 -6.31 -5.58 3.89
CA ALA A 265 -7.02 -4.33 4.05
C ALA A 265 -8.54 -4.53 3.86
N TYR A 266 -8.95 -5.26 2.83
CA TYR A 266 -10.34 -5.64 2.57
C TYR A 266 -10.94 -6.40 3.76
N LYS A 267 -10.23 -7.36 4.35
CA LYS A 267 -10.65 -8.06 5.57
C LYS A 267 -10.76 -7.13 6.77
N ALA A 268 -9.79 -6.23 6.96
CA ALA A 268 -9.84 -5.22 8.03
C ALA A 268 -11.02 -4.24 7.84
N PHE A 269 -11.44 -3.99 6.60
CA PHE A 269 -12.54 -3.09 6.28
C PHE A 269 -13.87 -3.81 6.04
N GLY A 270 -13.89 -5.13 5.87
CA GLY A 270 -15.00 -5.92 5.28
C GLY A 270 -16.39 -5.65 5.85
N PRO A 271 -16.56 -5.47 7.18
CA PRO A 271 -17.85 -5.07 7.73
C PRO A 271 -18.25 -3.63 7.32
N VAL A 272 -17.30 -2.70 7.26
CA VAL A 272 -17.50 -1.28 6.94
C VAL A 272 -17.57 -1.04 5.43
N HIS A 273 -16.84 -1.81 4.61
CA HIS A 273 -16.87 -1.70 3.16
C HIS A 273 -18.18 -2.27 2.59
N HIS A 274 -18.64 -3.44 3.05
CA HIS A 274 -19.98 -3.93 2.69
C HIS A 274 -21.08 -3.03 3.24
N MET A 275 -20.99 -2.58 4.50
CA MET A 275 -22.01 -1.69 5.08
C MET A 275 -22.03 -0.29 4.43
N LEU A 276 -20.88 0.33 4.09
CA LEU A 276 -20.85 1.60 3.36
C LEU A 276 -21.26 1.44 1.90
N MET A 277 -20.84 0.38 1.22
CA MET A 277 -21.29 0.12 -0.15
C MET A 277 -22.77 -0.25 -0.18
N ASP A 278 -23.31 -0.94 0.82
CA ASP A 278 -24.75 -1.19 0.96
C ASP A 278 -25.50 0.09 1.33
N ILE A 279 -24.99 0.94 2.23
CA ILE A 279 -25.64 2.24 2.54
C ILE A 279 -25.62 3.17 1.32
N VAL A 280 -24.52 3.22 0.56
CA VAL A 280 -24.40 4.00 -0.67
C VAL A 280 -25.29 3.42 -1.78
N ARG A 281 -25.34 2.08 -1.92
CA ARG A 281 -26.22 1.39 -2.87
C ARG A 281 -27.70 1.59 -2.53
N ILE A 282 -28.09 1.43 -1.27
CA ILE A 282 -29.46 1.65 -0.77
C ILE A 282 -29.86 3.11 -0.98
N SER A 283 -28.96 4.05 -0.69
CA SER A 283 -29.22 5.48 -0.90
C SER A 283 -29.37 5.82 -2.39
N TYR A 284 -28.53 5.25 -3.26
CA TYR A 284 -28.60 5.43 -4.72
C TYR A 284 -29.86 4.80 -5.34
N GLU A 285 -30.23 3.58 -4.94
CA GLU A 285 -31.45 2.90 -5.39
C GLU A 285 -32.72 3.64 -4.91
N HIS A 286 -32.70 4.17 -3.69
CA HIS A 286 -33.78 4.99 -3.15
C HIS A 286 -33.95 6.31 -3.92
N THR A 287 -32.86 7.02 -4.22
CA THR A 287 -32.90 8.25 -5.04
C THR A 287 -33.44 7.96 -6.44
N LYS A 288 -32.98 6.90 -7.10
CA LYS A 288 -33.49 6.52 -8.43
C LYS A 288 -34.98 6.20 -8.43
N LYS A 289 -35.48 5.56 -7.37
CA LYS A 289 -36.91 5.25 -7.24
C LYS A 289 -37.76 6.52 -7.13
N LEU A 290 -37.33 7.48 -6.29
CA LEU A 290 -38.02 8.76 -6.14
C LEU A 290 -38.01 9.57 -7.44
N GLU A 291 -36.91 9.56 -8.19
CA GLU A 291 -36.81 10.22 -9.50
C GLU A 291 -37.76 9.59 -10.54
N ALA A 292 -37.87 8.27 -10.55
CA ALA A 292 -38.78 7.55 -11.45
C ALA A 292 -40.27 7.80 -11.11
N GLU A 293 -40.62 7.83 -9.83
CA GLU A 293 -41.98 8.15 -9.36
C GLU A 293 -42.35 9.60 -9.65
N ALA A 294 -41.41 10.54 -9.49
CA ALA A 294 -41.61 11.94 -9.85
C ALA A 294 -41.81 12.13 -11.37
N ALA A 295 -41.04 11.42 -12.20
CA ALA A 295 -41.18 11.46 -13.66
C ALA A 295 -42.51 10.86 -14.15
N GLN A 296 -42.98 9.76 -13.55
CA GLN A 296 -44.30 9.18 -13.84
C GLN A 296 -45.44 10.11 -13.41
N SER A 297 -45.31 10.75 -12.25
CA SER A 297 -46.30 11.69 -11.74
C SER A 297 -46.40 12.94 -12.64
N ALA A 298 -45.26 13.45 -13.13
CA ALA A 298 -45.21 14.57 -14.07
C ALA A 298 -45.82 14.21 -15.45
N GLY A 299 -45.57 12.98 -15.92
CA GLY A 299 -46.14 12.48 -17.18
C GLY A 299 -47.65 12.22 -17.13
N GLN A 300 -48.19 11.83 -15.97
CA GLN A 300 -49.64 11.63 -15.78
C GLN A 300 -50.41 12.95 -15.60
N SER A 301 -49.73 14.03 -15.17
CA SER A 301 -50.32 15.37 -15.08
C SER A 301 -50.37 16.14 -16.42
N SER A 302 -49.93 15.53 -17.52
CA SER A 302 -49.89 16.13 -18.86
C SER A 302 -50.69 15.37 -19.92
N THR A 303 -51.61 14.50 -19.49
CA THR A 303 -52.68 13.87 -20.31
C THR A 303 -54.04 14.17 -19.69
#